data_AF-X1VEX2-F1
#
_entry.id   AF-X1VEX2-F1
#
_cell.length_a   1.000
_cell.length_b   1.000
_cell.length_c   1.000
_cell.angle_alpha   90.00
_cell.angle_beta   90.00
_cell.angle_gamma   90.00
#
_symmetry.space_group_name_H-M   'P 1'
#
loop_
_entity.id
_entity.type
_entity.pdbx_description
1 polymer ?
#
loop_
_entity_poly.entity_id
_entity_poly.type
_entity_poly.pdbx_seq_one_letter_code
_entity_poly.pdbx_strand_id
1 'polypeptide(L)' 'MNDIQKIKQRFEIIGNYIGLNRAIDIAMQVASTDLSVLIAGESGTGKEVFPQIIHQFSSRKHGQYIAVNCGAIPEGTID' A
#
# COMPACT_ATOMS: atom_id res chain seq x y z
N MET A 1 -11.17 11.98 16.09
CA MET A 1 -11.35 10.88 15.11
C MET A 1 -10.03 10.15 14.99
N ASN A 2 -10.04 8.82 15.18
CA ASN A 2 -8.86 7.95 15.15
C ASN A 2 -8.15 8.04 13.78
N ASP A 3 -6.82 8.18 13.73
CA ASP A 3 -6.10 8.44 12.48
C ASP A 3 -6.20 7.26 11.49
N ILE A 4 -6.28 6.04 12.00
CA ILE A 4 -6.58 4.83 11.21
C ILE A 4 -7.92 4.97 10.47
N GLN A 5 -8.93 5.56 11.11
CA GLN A 5 -10.26 5.71 10.50
C GLN A 5 -10.22 6.66 9.30
N LYS A 6 -9.43 7.74 9.40
CA LYS A 6 -9.24 8.70 8.29
C LYS A 6 -8.52 8.06 7.11
N ILE A 7 -7.49 7.24 7.40
CA ILE A 7 -6.78 6.49 6.35
C ILE A 7 -7.75 5.53 5.67
N LYS A 8 -8.52 4.75 6.44
CA LYS A 8 -9.51 3.83 5.87
C LYS A 8 -10.51 4.54 4.96
N GLN A 9 -11.05 5.67 5.39
CA GLN A 9 -11.97 6.47 4.57
C GLN A 9 -11.30 7.01 3.31
N ARG A 10 -10.06 7.48 3.39
CA ARG A 10 -9.33 8.05 2.26
C ARG A 10 -8.98 7.02 1.18
N PHE A 11 -8.72 5.77 1.57
CA PHE A 11 -8.32 4.69 0.67
C PHE A 11 -9.42 3.64 0.48
N GLU A 12 -10.66 3.99 0.82
CA GLU A 12 -11.85 3.14 0.64
C GLU A 12 -11.71 1.74 1.29
N ILE A 13 -10.93 1.64 2.37
CA ILE A 13 -10.76 0.39 3.12
C ILE A 13 -11.96 0.20 4.05
N ILE A 14 -12.62 -0.95 3.90
CA ILE A 14 -13.71 -1.38 4.77
C ILE A 14 -13.21 -2.51 5.69
N GLY A 15 -13.65 -2.48 6.95
CA GLY A 15 -13.36 -3.51 7.95
C GLY A 15 -12.68 -2.97 9.21
N ASN A 16 -12.72 -3.77 10.27
CA ASN A 16 -12.17 -3.39 11.58
C ASN A 16 -11.40 -4.52 12.27
N TYR A 17 -10.95 -5.52 11.51
CA TYR A 17 -10.15 -6.59 12.06
C TYR A 17 -8.80 -6.07 12.57
N ILE A 18 -8.33 -6.61 13.69
CA ILE A 18 -7.09 -6.14 14.33
C ILE A 18 -5.87 -6.30 13.43
N GLY A 19 -5.82 -7.36 12.62
CA GLY A 19 -4.74 -7.57 11.65
C GLY A 19 -4.72 -6.51 10.55
N LEU A 20 -5.89 -6.07 10.08
CA LEU A 20 -6.00 -4.99 9.09
C LEU A 20 -5.52 -3.67 9.68
N ASN A 21 -5.95 -3.34 10.90
CA ASN A 21 -5.52 -2.12 11.60
C ASN A 21 -4.00 -2.10 11.78
N ARG A 22 -3.44 -3.24 12.23
CA ARG A 22 -1.99 -3.40 12.39
C ARG A 22 -1.24 -3.25 11.08
N ALA A 23 -1.75 -3.78 9.97
CA ALA A 23 -1.12 -3.62 8.66
C ALA A 23 -1.09 -2.14 8.22
N ILE A 24 -2.16 -1.38 8.49
CA ILE A 24 -2.20 0.07 8.23
C ILE A 24 -1.18 0.81 9.11
N ASP A 25 -1.06 0.45 10.39
CA ASP A 25 -0.06 1.06 11.28
C ASP A 25 1.37 0.79 10.81
N ILE A 26 1.67 -0.43 10.39
CA ILE A 26 2.99 -0.77 9.82
C ILE A 26 3.25 0.03 8.55
N ALA A 27 2.26 0.15 7.65
CA ALA A 27 2.38 0.95 6.43
C ALA A 27 2.71 2.42 6.75
N MET A 28 2.08 3.00 7.77
CA MET A 28 2.36 4.36 8.24
C MET A 28 3.77 4.51 8.82
N GLN A 29 4.27 3.52 9.53
CA GLN A 29 5.63 3.54 10.08
C GLN A 29 6.68 3.52 8.97
N VAL A 30 6.55 2.59 8.01
CA VAL A 30 7.53 2.43 6.93
C VAL A 30 7.49 3.56 5.91
N ALA A 31 6.35 4.27 5.77
CA ALA A 31 6.21 5.40 4.84
C ALA A 31 7.27 6.50 5.07
N SER A 32 7.68 6.73 6.32
CA SER A 32 8.69 7.73 6.66
C SER A 32 10.13 7.35 6.26
N THR A 33 10.36 6.12 5.80
CA THR A 33 11.68 5.56 5.51
C THR A 33 11.96 5.44 4.01
N ASP A 34 13.23 5.21 3.67
CA ASP A 34 13.65 4.86 2.30
C ASP A 34 13.95 3.36 2.13
N LEU A 35 13.19 2.52 2.84
CA LEU A 35 13.35 1.07 2.74
C LEU A 35 12.48 0.51 1.61
N SER A 36 12.99 -0.53 0.94
CA SER A 36 12.14 -1.36 0.09
C SER A 36 11.14 -2.13 0.95
N VAL A 37 9.86 -2.08 0.57
CA VAL A 37 8.76 -2.72 1.31
C VAL A 37 8.20 -3.89 0.50
N LEU A 38 8.14 -5.07 1.12
CA LEU A 38 7.44 -6.24 0.57
C LEU A 38 6.04 -6.33 1.17
N ILE A 39 5.03 -6.43 0.31
CA ILE A 39 3.63 -6.59 0.72
C ILE A 39 3.17 -7.99 0.33
N ALA A 40 2.99 -8.84 1.34
CA ALA A 40 2.64 -10.24 1.17
C ALA A 40 1.19 -10.52 1.60
N GLY A 41 0.61 -11.57 1.02
CA GLY A 41 -0.76 -12.00 1.30
C GLY A 41 -1.37 -12.73 0.10
N GLU A 42 -2.49 -13.41 0.32
CA GLU A 42 -3.18 -14.22 -0.70
C GLU A 42 -3.72 -13.36 -1.86
N SER A 43 -4.02 -14.00 -2.99
CA SER A 43 -4.63 -13.30 -4.13
C SER A 43 -6.00 -12.72 -3.75
N GLY A 44 -6.31 -11.52 -4.23
CA GLY A 44 -7.61 -10.87 -3.96
C GLY A 44 -7.79 -10.23 -2.58
N THR A 45 -6.75 -10.15 -1.73
CA THR A 45 -6.85 -9.54 -0.39
C THR A 45 -6.68 -8.01 -0.36
N GLY A 46 -6.69 -7.33 -1.51
CA GLY A 46 -6.59 -5.86 -1.60
C GLY A 46 -5.19 -5.30 -1.28
N LYS A 47 -4.12 -6.02 -1.62
CA LYS A 47 -2.73 -5.60 -1.34
C LYS A 47 -2.35 -4.31 -2.07
N GLU A 48 -2.97 -4.04 -3.21
CA GLU A 48 -2.72 -2.91 -4.10
C GLU A 48 -2.96 -1.54 -3.47
N VAL A 49 -3.75 -1.45 -2.39
CA VAL A 49 -3.99 -0.21 -1.64
C VAL A 49 -2.81 0.16 -0.74
N PHE A 50 -2.08 -0.81 -0.21
CA PHE A 50 -1.00 -0.55 0.76
C PHE A 50 0.19 0.22 0.18
N PRO A 51 0.71 -0.06 -1.04
CA PRO A 51 1.74 0.77 -1.65
C PRO A 51 1.28 2.23 -1.85
N GLN A 52 0.00 2.45 -2.16
CA GLN A 52 -0.55 3.80 -2.32
C GLN A 52 -0.58 4.56 -0.99
N ILE A 53 -0.96 3.89 0.10
CA ILE A 53 -0.86 4.44 1.46
C ILE A 53 0.58 4.85 1.75
N ILE A 54 1.53 3.93 1.57
CA ILE A 54 2.95 4.17 1.84
C ILE A 54 3.46 5.37 1.05
N HIS A 55 3.21 5.41 -0.27
CA HIS A 55 3.63 6.52 -1.12
C HIS A 55 3.05 7.86 -0.64
N GLN A 56 1.75 7.91 -0.39
CA GLN A 56 1.02 9.13 -0.04
C GLN A 56 1.48 9.75 1.30
N PHE A 57 1.96 8.93 2.23
CA PHE A 57 2.49 9.37 3.53
C PHE A 57 4.01 9.43 3.60
N SER A 58 4.72 9.09 2.52
CA SER A 58 6.17 9.17 2.47
C SER A 58 6.71 10.58 2.21
N SER A 59 8.01 10.75 2.39
CA SER A 59 8.75 11.95 1.93
C SER A 59 8.66 12.16 0.42
N ARG A 60 8.32 11.10 -0.35
CA ARG A 60 8.21 11.08 -1.81
C ARG A 60 6.80 11.31 -2.34
N LYS A 61 5.82 11.64 -1.48
CA LYS A 61 4.40 11.80 -1.85
C LYS A 61 4.10 12.74 -3.03
N HIS A 62 5.00 13.68 -3.33
CA HIS A 62 4.87 14.62 -4.46
C HIS A 62 5.54 14.11 -5.74
N GLY A 63 6.26 13.00 -5.68
CA GLY A 63 6.83 12.31 -6.82
C GLY A 63 5.80 11.43 -7.53
N GLN A 64 6.19 10.97 -8.73
CA GLN A 64 5.37 10.05 -9.52
C GLN A 64 5.19 8.72 -8.80
N TYR A 65 3.96 8.21 -8.82
CA TYR A 65 3.62 6.87 -8.37
C TYR A 65 3.32 6.01 -9.61
N ILE A 66 4.15 5.00 -9.86
CA ILE A 66 4.03 4.12 -11.02
C ILE A 66 3.77 2.71 -10.50
N ALA A 67 2.55 2.23 -10.68
CA ALA A 67 2.19 0.86 -10.36
C ALA A 67 2.37 -0.04 -11.59
N VAL A 68 3.07 -1.16 -11.41
CA VAL A 68 3.31 -2.16 -12.46
C VAL A 68 2.76 -3.50 -12.00
N ASN A 69 1.88 -4.09 -12.80
CA ASN A 69 1.37 -5.45 -12.56
C ASN A 69 2.14 -6.44 -13.42
N CYS A 70 3.14 -7.11 -12.84
CA CYS A 70 3.96 -8.09 -13.56
C CYS A 70 3.14 -9.27 -14.11
N GLY A 71 2.03 -9.65 -13.47
CA GLY A 71 1.19 -10.75 -13.94
C GLY A 71 0.37 -10.43 -15.20
N ALA A 72 0.29 -9.15 -15.59
CA ALA A 72 -0.39 -8.70 -16.80
C ALA A 72 0.57 -8.45 -17.98
N ILE A 73 1.88 -8.62 -17.79
CA ILE A 73 2.89 -8.38 -18.82
C ILE A 73 3.18 -9.70 -19.55
N PRO A 74 3.02 -9.77 -20.89
CA PRO A 74 3.34 -10.96 -21.67
C PRO A 74 4.84 -11.30 -21.64
N GLU A 75 5.16 -12.59 -21.63
CA GLU A 75 6.54 -13.07 -21.79
C GLU A 75 7.14 -12.56 -23.12
N GLY A 76 8.40 -12.10 -23.08
CA GLY A 76 9.11 -11.53 -24.24
C GLY A 76 8.94 -10.02 -24.45
N THR A 77 8.26 -9.31 -23.53
CA THR A 77 8.11 -7.84 -23.60
C THR A 77 9.24 -7.08 -22.87
N ILE A 78 10.00 -7.78 -22.04
CA ILE A 78 11.09 -7.23 -21.23
C ILE A 78 12.35 -7.99 -21.65
N ASP A 79 13.24 -7.33 -22.38
CA ASP A 79 14.61 -7.78 -22.65
C ASP A 79 15.56 -7.37 -21.50
#